data_AF-A0ABD2J4R4-F1
#
_entry.id   AF-A0ABD2J4R4-F1
#
_cell.length_a   1.000
_cell.length_b   1.000
_cell.length_c   1.000
_cell.angle_alpha   90.00
_cell.angle_beta   90.00
_cell.angle_gamma   90.00
#
_symmetry.space_group_name_H-M   'P 1'
#
loop_
_entity.id
_entity.type
_entity.pdbx_description
1 polymer ?
#
loop_
_entity_poly.entity_id
_entity_poly.type
_entity_poly.pdbx_seq_one_letter_code
_entity_poly.pdbx_strand_id
1 'polypeptide(L)'
;MATAVKPRSEMSAEELAAKEQEEFNLGPLSVLTHSVRNHAQVLINCRNNKKLLGRVKAFDRHCNMVLEDVKEMWTELPKKGKGKKKSKPVARDRFIPKLFLRGDSVILVLKNPLANPDA
;
A
#
# COMPACT_ATOMS: atom_id res chain seq x y z
N MET A 1 -20.67 -28.93 -10.34
CA MET A 1 -20.89 -28.22 -11.62
C MET A 1 -20.26 -26.84 -11.48
N ALA A 2 -19.28 -26.49 -12.32
CA ALA A 2 -18.72 -25.15 -12.32
C ALA A 2 -19.79 -24.22 -12.92
N THR A 3 -20.39 -23.37 -12.09
CA THR A 3 -21.31 -22.34 -12.57
C THR A 3 -20.55 -21.43 -13.53
N ALA A 4 -21.09 -21.26 -14.74
CA ALA A 4 -20.50 -20.36 -15.73
C ALA A 4 -20.48 -18.95 -15.14
N VAL A 5 -19.29 -18.45 -14.82
CA VAL A 5 -19.11 -17.10 -14.28
C VAL A 5 -19.49 -16.13 -15.39
N LYS A 6 -20.55 -15.35 -15.19
CA LYS A 6 -20.93 -14.26 -16.10
C LYS A 6 -19.72 -13.36 -16.36
N PRO A 7 -19.40 -13.03 -17.62
CA PRO A 7 -18.32 -12.11 -17.93
C PRO A 7 -18.61 -10.72 -17.35
N ARG A 8 -17.55 -9.99 -16.96
CA ARG A 8 -17.68 -8.64 -16.34
C ARG A 8 -18.43 -7.63 -17.21
N SER A 9 -18.46 -7.82 -18.52
CA SER A 9 -19.19 -6.97 -19.47
C SER A 9 -20.71 -7.10 -19.41
N GLU A 10 -21.24 -8.20 -18.86
CA GLU A 10 -22.67 -8.54 -18.87
C GLU A 10 -23.34 -8.46 -17.49
N MET A 11 -22.57 -8.08 -16.47
CA MET A 11 -23.07 -7.93 -15.11
C MET A 11 -23.64 -6.51 -14.88
N SER A 12 -24.66 -6.42 -14.04
CA SER A 12 -25.19 -5.12 -13.62
C SER A 12 -24.18 -4.37 -12.75
N ALA A 13 -24.38 -3.06 -12.56
CA ALA A 13 -23.51 -2.26 -11.68
C ALA A 13 -23.51 -2.77 -10.23
N GLU A 14 -24.66 -3.24 -9.74
CA GLU A 14 -24.80 -3.80 -8.39
C GLU A 14 -24.08 -5.14 -8.27
N GLU A 15 -24.21 -6.01 -9.28
CA GLU A 15 -23.48 -7.29 -9.33
C GLU A 15 -21.96 -7.07 -9.37
N LEU A 16 -21.48 -6.07 -10.12
CA LEU A 16 -20.07 -5.69 -10.15
C LEU A 16 -19.56 -5.24 -8.79
N ALA A 17 -20.31 -4.38 -8.10
CA ALA A 17 -19.94 -3.86 -6.79
C ALA A 17 -19.93 -4.97 -5.73
N ALA A 18 -20.92 -5.87 -5.75
CA ALA A 18 -20.97 -7.02 -4.84
C ALA A 18 -19.77 -7.95 -5.06
N LYS A 19 -19.42 -8.24 -6.32
CA LYS A 19 -18.26 -9.05 -6.67
C LYS A 19 -16.95 -8.39 -6.25
N GLU A 20 -16.80 -7.08 -6.46
CA GLU A 20 -15.62 -6.32 -6.03
C GLU A 20 -15.48 -6.34 -4.50
N GLN A 21 -16.59 -6.21 -3.77
CA GLN A 21 -16.59 -6.29 -2.32
C GLN A 21 -16.22 -7.69 -1.80
N GLU A 22 -16.66 -8.74 -2.49
CA GLU A 22 -16.26 -10.13 -2.21
C GLU A 22 -14.77 -10.34 -2.48
N GLU A 23 -14.27 -9.86 -3.62
CA GLU A 23 -12.84 -9.91 -4.00
C GLU A 23 -11.97 -9.15 -2.98
N PHE A 24 -12.45 -8.04 -2.41
CA PHE A 24 -11.75 -7.32 -1.33
C PHE A 24 -11.75 -8.04 0.01
N ASN A 25 -12.72 -8.90 0.28
CA ASN A 25 -12.82 -9.62 1.56
C ASN A 25 -12.05 -10.97 1.52
N LEU A 26 -12.10 -11.68 0.40
CA LEU A 26 -11.54 -13.03 0.26
C LEU A 26 -10.22 -13.07 -0.52
N GLY A 27 -9.95 -12.04 -1.33
CA GLY A 27 -8.80 -11.99 -2.23
C GLY A 27 -7.51 -11.46 -1.58
N PRO A 28 -6.45 -11.23 -2.38
CA PRO A 28 -5.16 -10.72 -1.88
C PRO A 28 -5.27 -9.31 -1.26
N LEU A 29 -6.26 -8.51 -1.67
CA LEU A 29 -6.52 -7.18 -1.11
C LEU A 29 -7.17 -7.23 0.28
N SER A 30 -7.59 -8.41 0.77
CA SER A 30 -8.11 -8.60 2.13
C SER A 30 -7.15 -8.11 3.21
N VAL A 31 -5.83 -8.16 2.96
CA VAL A 31 -4.81 -7.61 3.86
C VAL A 31 -5.02 -6.09 4.06
N LEU A 32 -5.38 -5.35 3.01
CA LEU A 32 -5.69 -3.93 3.09
C LEU A 32 -7.03 -3.68 3.78
N THR A 33 -8.05 -4.49 3.46
CA THR A 33 -9.35 -4.46 4.15
C THR A 33 -9.19 -4.62 5.66
N HIS A 34 -8.41 -5.61 6.10
CA HIS A 34 -8.09 -5.84 7.51
C HIS A 34 -7.25 -4.71 8.10
N SER A 35 -6.37 -4.08 7.31
CA SER A 35 -5.54 -2.98 7.79
C SER A 35 -6.35 -1.71 8.04
N VAL A 36 -7.33 -1.41 7.17
CA VAL A 36 -8.27 -0.29 7.36
C VAL A 36 -9.16 -0.53 8.59
N ARG A 37 -9.78 -1.71 8.68
CA ARG A 37 -10.71 -2.03 9.79
C ARG A 37 -10.02 -1.98 11.16
N ASN A 38 -8.84 -2.57 11.28
CA ASN A 38 -8.11 -2.64 12.55
C ASN A 38 -7.23 -1.41 12.81
N HIS A 39 -7.27 -0.42 11.92
CA HIS A 39 -6.38 0.74 11.97
C HIS A 39 -4.89 0.33 12.06
N ALA A 40 -4.52 -0.81 11.45
CA ALA A 40 -3.21 -1.41 11.58
C ALA A 40 -2.15 -0.62 10.78
N GLN A 41 -0.93 -0.62 11.28
CA GLN A 41 0.18 -0.01 10.56
C GLN A 41 0.64 -0.92 9.41
N VAL A 42 0.94 -0.31 8.26
CA VAL A 42 1.45 -1.00 7.08
C VAL A 42 2.77 -0.40 6.63
N LEU A 43 3.66 -1.26 6.13
CA LEU A 43 4.87 -0.87 5.42
C LEU A 43 4.63 -1.07 3.92
N ILE A 44 4.76 0.01 3.15
CA ILE A 44 4.60 0.02 1.69
C ILE A 44 5.96 0.29 1.07
N ASN A 45 6.41 -0.59 0.18
CA ASN A 45 7.59 -0.35 -0.64
C ASN A 45 7.15 0.22 -1.99
N CYS A 46 7.61 1.42 -2.30
CA CYS A 46 7.29 2.13 -3.52
C CYS A 46 8.40 1.98 -4.57
N ARG A 47 8.03 2.25 -5.82
CA ARG A 47 8.95 2.48 -6.93
C ARG A 47 9.92 3.61 -6.56
N ASN A 48 11.17 3.53 -7.04
CA ASN A 48 12.29 4.41 -6.68
C ASN A 48 12.86 4.20 -5.27
N ASN A 49 12.65 3.01 -4.68
CA ASN A 49 13.26 2.59 -3.41
C ASN A 49 12.91 3.51 -2.23
N LYS A 50 11.68 4.04 -2.25
CA LYS A 50 11.09 4.78 -1.14
C LYS A 50 10.19 3.85 -0.34
N LYS A 51 10.24 3.97 0.98
CA LYS A 51 9.41 3.16 1.88
C LYS A 51 8.48 4.08 2.65
N LEU A 52 7.20 3.71 2.73
CA LEU A 52 6.19 4.43 3.50
C LEU A 52 5.77 3.53 4.64
N LEU A 53 5.84 4.04 5.87
CA LEU A 53 5.24 3.40 7.04
C LEU A 53 4.07 4.29 7.48
N GLY A 54 2.85 3.77 7.49
CA GLY A 54 1.67 4.58 7.80
C GLY A 54 0.44 3.72 8.04
N ARG A 55 -0.73 4.35 8.11
CA ARG A 55 -2.02 3.66 8.29
C ARG A 55 -2.93 3.93 7.11
N VAL A 56 -3.55 2.88 6.58
CA VAL A 56 -4.48 2.99 5.45
C VAL A 56 -5.84 3.41 5.97
N LYS A 57 -6.42 4.47 5.40
CA LYS A 57 -7.80 4.89 5.67
C LYS A 57 -8.78 4.42 4.61
N ALA A 58 -8.35 4.43 3.35
CA ALA A 58 -9.12 3.94 2.23
C ALA A 58 -8.19 3.40 1.15
N PHE A 59 -8.69 2.46 0.35
CA PHE A 59 -8.00 1.94 -0.83
C PHE A 59 -9.01 1.61 -1.92
N ASP A 60 -8.53 1.37 -3.14
CA ASP A 60 -9.35 0.91 -4.27
C ASP A 60 -8.74 -0.31 -4.98
N ARG A 61 -9.42 -0.78 -6.03
CA ARG A 61 -8.96 -1.92 -6.87
C ARG A 61 -7.64 -1.70 -7.59
N HIS A 62 -7.19 -0.46 -7.77
CA HIS A 62 -5.91 -0.14 -8.40
C HIS A 62 -4.78 -0.04 -7.38
N CYS A 63 -5.05 -0.34 -6.10
CA CYS A 63 -4.14 -0.10 -4.98
C CYS A 63 -3.81 1.39 -4.81
N ASN A 64 -4.66 2.32 -5.27
CA ASN A 64 -4.58 3.70 -4.80
C ASN A 64 -4.96 3.70 -3.32
N MET A 65 -4.28 4.50 -2.50
CA MET A 65 -4.46 4.50 -1.05
C MET A 65 -4.52 5.92 -0.51
N VAL A 66 -5.41 6.12 0.45
CA VAL A 66 -5.39 7.28 1.34
C VAL A 66 -4.72 6.83 2.63
N LEU A 67 -3.62 7.47 2.97
CA LEU A 67 -2.79 7.14 4.13
C LEU A 67 -2.79 8.31 5.12
N GLU A 68 -2.73 7.97 6.41
CA GLU A 68 -2.52 8.92 7.51
C GLU A 68 -1.30 8.51 8.34
N ASP A 69 -0.74 9.50 9.05
CA ASP A 69 0.45 9.36 9.91
C ASP A 69 1.63 8.70 9.19
N VAL A 70 1.94 9.19 7.99
CA VAL A 70 2.93 8.56 7.11
C VAL A 70 4.33 9.03 7.43
N LYS A 71 5.21 8.07 7.70
CA LYS A 71 6.66 8.24 7.71
C LYS A 71 7.25 7.72 6.41
N GLU A 72 7.68 8.63 5.55
CA GLU A 72 8.42 8.29 4.32
C GLU A 72 9.91 8.19 4.64
N MET A 73 10.55 7.12 4.19
CA MET A 73 11.95 6.80 4.43
C MET A 73 12.64 6.50 3.10
N TRP A 74 13.80 7.11 2.88
CA TRP A 74 14.64 6.86 1.72
C TRP A 74 16.12 6.98 2.08
N THR A 75 16.96 6.44 1.20
CA THR A 75 18.41 6.53 1.35
C THR A 75 18.96 7.47 0.29
N GLU A 76 19.61 8.54 0.72
CA GLU A 76 20.35 9.43 -0.18
C GLU A 76 21.77 8.92 -0.35
N LEU A 77 22.24 8.92 -1.60
CA LEU A 77 23.63 8.70 -1.96
C LEU A 77 24.23 10.07 -2.30
N PRO A 78 24.99 10.70 -1.40
CA PRO A 78 25.54 12.03 -1.64
C PRO A 78 26.42 12.02 -2.89
N LYS A 79 26.08 12.83 -3.90
CA LYS A 79 26.94 12.99 -5.09
C LYS A 79 28.25 13.65 -4.65
N LYS A 80 29.36 12.92 -4.73
CA LYS A 80 30.70 13.45 -4.44
C LYS A 80 31.28 14.16 -5.67
N GLY A 81 32.11 15.18 -5.42
CA GLY A 81 33.02 15.71 -6.44
C GLY A 81 34.00 14.63 -6.92
N LYS A 82 34.47 14.76 -8.17
CA LYS A 82 35.40 13.81 -8.81
C LYS A 82 36.59 13.48 -7.89
N GLY A 83 36.87 12.19 -7.68
CA GLY A 83 38.10 11.70 -7.02
C GLY A 83 38.00 11.26 -5.54
N LYS A 84 36.84 11.40 -4.86
CA LYS A 84 36.70 10.94 -3.46
C LYS A 84 35.97 9.59 -3.36
N LYS A 85 36.44 8.66 -2.50
CA LYS A 85 35.81 7.34 -2.19
C LYS A 85 34.29 7.46 -2.00
N LYS A 86 33.50 6.47 -2.45
CA LYS A 86 32.02 6.46 -2.35
C LYS A 86 31.54 6.95 -0.97
N SER A 87 30.62 7.92 -0.97
CA SER A 87 29.99 8.47 0.25
C SER A 87 29.15 7.38 0.93
N LYS A 88 29.09 7.40 2.26
CA LYS A 88 28.23 6.49 3.01
C LYS A 88 26.76 6.83 2.68
N PRO A 89 25.90 5.82 2.44
CA PRO A 89 24.47 6.05 2.28
C PRO A 89 23.89 6.73 3.53
N VAL A 90 23.09 7.77 3.36
CA VAL A 90 22.47 8.52 4.46
C VAL A 90 20.97 8.23 4.48
N ALA A 91 20.48 7.69 5.60
CA ALA A 91 19.05 7.50 5.80
C ALA A 91 18.38 8.86 6.06
N ARG A 92 17.30 9.13 5.33
CA ARG A 92 16.44 10.29 5.51
C ARG A 92 15.02 9.82 5.76
N ASP A 93 14.31 10.58 6.56
CA ASP A 93 12.89 10.43 6.75
C ASP A 93 12.16 11.77 6.72
N ARG A 94 10.86 11.72 6.44
CA ARG A 94 9.95 12.85 6.64
C ARG A 94 8.58 12.36 7.09
N PHE A 95 7.89 13.20 7.83
CA PHE A 95 6.52 12.95 8.27
C PHE A 95 5.52 13.67 7.36
N ILE A 96 4.46 12.96 6.97
CA ILE A 96 3.36 13.48 6.15
C ILE A 96 2.06 13.10 6.86
N PRO A 97 1.30 14.07 7.39
CA PRO A 97 0.08 13.78 8.15
C PRO A 97 -0.98 13.04 7.33
N LYS A 98 -1.18 13.45 6.07
CA LYS A 98 -2.14 12.86 5.13
C LYS A 98 -1.51 12.75 3.76
N LEU A 99 -1.61 11.58 3.14
CA LEU A 99 -0.99 11.29 1.84
C LEU A 99 -1.95 10.50 0.96
N PHE A 100 -2.19 11.00 -0.25
CA PHE A 100 -2.76 10.20 -1.33
C PHE A 100 -1.63 9.53 -2.10
N LEU A 101 -1.65 8.20 -2.17
CA LEU A 101 -0.69 7.38 -2.90
C LEU A 101 -1.36 6.72 -4.10
N ARG A 102 -0.77 6.90 -5.27
CA ARG A 102 -1.21 6.23 -6.50
C ARG A 102 -0.66 4.80 -6.55
N GLY A 103 -1.51 3.84 -6.93
CA GLY A 103 -1.22 2.41 -6.92
C GLY A 103 -0.13 1.95 -7.87
N ASP A 104 0.09 2.64 -8.99
CA ASP A 104 1.19 2.34 -9.93
C ASP A 104 2.59 2.40 -9.29
N SER A 105 2.71 3.17 -8.20
CA SER A 105 3.95 3.31 -7.44
C SER A 105 4.17 2.19 -6.42
N VAL A 106 3.14 1.40 -6.07
CA VAL A 106 3.22 0.37 -5.05
C VAL A 106 3.85 -0.90 -5.64
N ILE A 107 4.80 -1.49 -4.93
CA ILE A 107 5.43 -2.78 -5.31
C ILE A 107 5.04 -3.86 -4.31
N LEU A 108 5.14 -3.56 -3.02
CA LEU A 108 4.89 -4.49 -1.94
C LEU A 108 4.16 -3.78 -0.81
N VAL A 109 3.20 -4.47 -0.20
CA VAL A 109 2.52 -4.05 1.02
C VAL A 109 2.70 -5.13 2.07
N LEU A 110 3.12 -4.74 3.26
CA LEU A 110 3.29 -5.62 4.41
C LEU A 110 2.47 -5.07 5.57
N LYS A 111 1.53 -5.87 6.10
CA LYS A 111 0.83 -5.56 7.35
C LYS A 111 1.78 -5.80 8.52
N ASN A 112 1.84 -4.87 9.47
CA ASN A 112 2.59 -5.06 10.71
C ASN A 112 1.89 -6.15 11.56
N PRO A 113 2.55 -7.29 11.88
CA PRO A 113 1.94 -8.37 12.67
C PRO A 113 1.68 -7.95 14.12
N LEU A 114 2.41 -6.97 14.65
CA LEU A 114 2.26 -6.46 16.02
C LEU A 114 1.16 -5.40 16.15
N ALA A 115 0.56 -4.97 15.05
CA ALA A 115 -0.49 -3.94 15.06
C ALA A 115 -1.90 -4.53 15.27
N ASN A 116 -2.02 -5.75 15.79
CA ASN A 116 -3.30 -6.30 16.20
C ASN A 116 -3.75 -5.63 17.51
N PRO A 117 -4.97 -5.12 17.60
CA PRO A 117 -5.54 -4.64 18.87
C PRO A 117 -5.85 -5.77 19.86
N ASP A 118 -5.88 -7.04 19.40
CA ASP A 118 -6.20 -8.23 20.20
C ASP A 118 -4.97 -9.06 20.61
N ALA A 119 -3.75 -8.52 20.44
CA ALA A 119 -2.49 -9.16 20.84
C ALA A 119 -1.89 -8.47 22.06
#